data_AF-A0ABD1M9E5-F1
#
_entry.id   AF-A0ABD1M9E5-F1
#
_cell.length_a   1.000
_cell.length_b   1.000
_cell.length_c   1.000
_cell.angle_alpha   90.00
_cell.angle_beta   90.00
_cell.angle_gamma   90.00
#
_symmetry.space_group_name_H-M   'P 1'
#
loop_
_entity.id
_entity.type
_entity.pdbx_description
1 polymer ?
#
loop_
_entity_poly.entity_id
_entity_poly.type
_entity_poly.pdbx_seq_one_letter_code
_entity_poly.pdbx_strand_id
1 'polypeptide(L)'
;MLHFSLRNQMSFFSIRRKTSRFLSFNLFPVSPYSYHSFATHFSSQLHSSPSNHYYYASLLDSCISSKALRPGKQLHARLCQLGIAYNQYLATKLVNFYTVCNSLRNAHQLFGKIPKENLFLWNVLIRAYAWNGPHKAAISLYHQMLQYGLKPDNFTLPFVLKACSALSTIGEGRVIHERVIRTGWERDVFVGAALVDMYAKCGSVADARHVFDKIVLRDAVLWNSMLAAYAQNGLPDESLSLCREMAASGVRPTEATLVTVVSSSADIACLPHGRELHGFGWRHGFQSNDKVKTALIDMYAKCGSVKVACVLFERLREKRVISWNAIITGYAMHGLAVEALDLFERMRREAQPDHITFVGVLAACSRGRLLDEGRALYNLMVRDYCINPTVQHYTCMVDLLGHCGQLDEAYDLIRQMSVMPDSGVWGALLNSCKTHGNVELAELALEKLIELEPDDSGNYVILANMYAQSGKWEGVARLRQLMIDKGIKKNIACSWIEVKNKVYAFLSGDVSHPNSGAIYAELKRLEGLMRQAGYVPDTGSVFHDVEEDEKTDMVCSHSERLAIAFGLISTLPGTRLLITKNLRICEDCHVAIKFISKITEREITVRDVNRYHHFKHGVCSCGDFW
;
A
#
# COMPACT_ATOMS: atom_id res chain seq x y z
N MET A 1 29.31 46.39 -22.53
CA MET A 1 28.57 46.75 -23.77
C MET A 1 27.32 45.88 -23.80
N LEU A 2 26.08 46.32 -23.75
CA LEU A 2 25.47 47.64 -23.90
C LEU A 2 24.31 47.73 -22.89
N HIS A 3 24.22 48.90 -22.26
CA HIS A 3 23.05 49.42 -21.56
C HIS A 3 21.88 49.59 -22.54
N PHE A 4 20.65 49.32 -22.11
CA PHE A 4 19.57 50.31 -22.20
C PHE A 4 18.49 50.04 -21.14
N SER A 5 18.27 51.07 -20.33
CA SER A 5 17.23 51.23 -19.32
C SER A 5 16.22 52.23 -19.86
N LEU A 6 14.94 52.08 -19.47
CA LEU A 6 13.90 53.11 -19.24
C LEU A 6 12.66 52.30 -18.76
N ARG A 7 12.28 52.19 -17.48
CA ARG A 7 11.79 53.18 -16.49
C ARG A 7 10.72 54.15 -17.00
N ASN A 8 9.46 53.88 -16.63
CA ASN A 8 8.63 54.74 -15.76
C ASN A 8 7.30 54.00 -15.42
N GLN A 9 7.00 53.77 -14.12
CA GLN A 9 6.14 54.58 -13.23
C GLN A 9 4.65 54.50 -13.66
N MET A 10 3.64 54.17 -12.86
CA MET A 10 3.21 54.37 -11.46
C MET A 10 2.05 53.35 -11.23
N SER A 11 1.47 53.03 -10.07
CA SER A 11 1.65 53.28 -8.63
C SER A 11 0.70 52.32 -7.88
N PHE A 12 1.07 52.05 -6.63
CA PHE A 12 0.32 51.54 -5.49
C PHE A 12 -1.22 51.55 -5.52
N PHE A 13 -1.84 50.45 -5.05
CA PHE A 13 -2.78 50.50 -3.91
C PHE A 13 -2.84 49.15 -3.16
N SER A 14 -2.48 49.18 -1.88
CA SER A 14 -2.84 48.21 -0.84
C SER A 14 -4.29 48.44 -0.45
N ILE A 15 -5.13 47.40 -0.32
CA ILE A 15 -6.35 47.40 0.53
C ILE A 15 -6.66 45.98 1.04
N ARG A 16 -6.45 45.85 2.35
CA ARG A 16 -7.26 45.21 3.40
C ARG A 16 -8.26 44.08 3.08
N ARG A 17 -8.11 43.02 3.88
CA ARG A 17 -9.19 42.13 4.39
C ARG A 17 -10.44 42.93 4.79
N LYS A 18 -11.60 42.53 4.29
CA LYS A 18 -12.89 42.65 4.99
C LYS A 18 -13.75 41.41 4.72
N THR A 19 -14.45 41.05 5.80
CA THR A 19 -15.27 39.90 6.09
C THR A 19 -16.61 39.87 5.34
N SER A 20 -17.15 38.64 5.25
CA SER A 20 -18.56 38.22 5.11
C SER A 20 -19.46 38.94 4.11
N ARG A 21 -20.00 38.17 3.15
CA ARG A 21 -21.42 38.23 2.76
C ARG A 21 -21.83 36.93 2.07
N PHE A 22 -22.62 36.12 2.78
CA PHE A 22 -23.50 35.13 2.18
C PHE A 22 -24.42 35.83 1.20
N LEU A 23 -24.41 35.42 -0.07
CA LEU A 23 -25.43 35.79 -1.04
C LEU A 23 -26.44 34.64 -1.12
N SER A 24 -27.48 34.75 -0.30
CA SER A 24 -28.73 34.02 -0.44
C SER A 24 -29.52 34.60 -1.62
N PHE A 25 -29.70 33.83 -2.69
CA PHE A 25 -30.71 34.15 -3.71
C PHE A 25 -32.04 33.52 -3.29
N ASN A 26 -32.87 34.30 -2.59
CA ASN A 26 -34.30 34.06 -2.45
C ASN A 26 -34.98 34.51 -3.75
N LEU A 27 -35.39 33.57 -4.60
CA LEU A 27 -36.39 33.83 -5.63
C LEU A 27 -37.74 33.41 -5.07
N PHE A 28 -38.55 34.38 -4.67
CA PHE A 28 -40.03 34.45 -4.72
C PHE A 28 -40.49 35.53 -3.73
N PRO A 29 -41.07 36.66 -4.17
CA PRO A 29 -41.96 37.44 -3.32
C PRO A 29 -43.37 36.83 -3.40
N VAL A 30 -43.87 36.41 -2.24
CA VAL A 30 -45.29 36.13 -2.04
C VAL A 30 -45.97 37.46 -1.72
N SER A 31 -46.95 37.87 -2.52
CA SER A 31 -48.02 38.77 -2.09
C SER A 31 -49.36 38.17 -2.50
N PRO A 32 -50.34 38.03 -1.58
CA PRO A 32 -51.68 37.53 -1.87
C PRO A 32 -52.56 38.65 -2.45
N TYR A 33 -53.71 38.28 -3.01
CA TYR A 33 -54.75 39.11 -3.66
C TYR A 33 -54.65 39.29 -5.18
N SER A 34 -55.16 38.31 -5.92
CA SER A 34 -56.23 38.53 -6.94
C SER A 34 -56.61 37.19 -7.58
N TYR A 35 -57.61 36.52 -6.99
CA TYR A 35 -58.37 35.49 -7.68
C TYR A 35 -59.27 36.18 -8.72
N HIS A 36 -59.01 35.95 -9.99
CA HIS A 36 -59.96 35.42 -10.98
C HIS A 36 -59.56 35.78 -12.41
N SER A 37 -59.78 34.80 -13.29
CA SER A 37 -59.89 34.95 -14.74
C SER A 37 -58.60 35.18 -15.53
N PHE A 38 -57.85 34.11 -15.78
CA PHE A 38 -57.28 33.79 -17.11
C PHE A 38 -56.94 32.30 -17.21
N ALA A 39 -57.84 31.45 -16.72
CA ALA A 39 -57.84 30.02 -17.05
C ALA A 39 -58.82 29.82 -18.20
N THR A 40 -58.36 29.99 -19.45
CA THR A 40 -59.01 29.41 -20.67
C THR A 40 -58.34 29.70 -22.02
N HIS A 41 -57.14 30.32 -22.12
CA HIS A 41 -56.57 30.59 -23.45
C HIS A 41 -55.07 30.32 -23.66
N PHE A 42 -54.46 29.41 -22.90
CA PHE A 42 -53.09 28.93 -23.19
C PHE A 42 -52.93 27.40 -23.02
N SER A 43 -54.00 26.65 -23.30
CA SER A 43 -54.04 25.19 -23.12
C SER A 43 -54.20 24.39 -24.43
N SER A 44 -53.83 24.94 -25.59
CA SER A 44 -54.03 24.21 -26.87
C SER A 44 -52.93 24.33 -27.94
N GLN A 45 -51.71 24.79 -27.62
CA GLN A 45 -50.59 24.74 -28.59
C GLN A 45 -49.23 24.46 -27.94
N LEU A 46 -49.04 23.26 -27.38
CA LEU A 46 -47.69 22.76 -27.00
C LEU A 46 -47.57 21.28 -27.33
N HIS A 47 -48.01 20.88 -28.53
CA HIS A 47 -47.62 19.59 -29.09
C HIS A 47 -46.28 19.73 -29.83
N SER A 48 -45.27 19.04 -29.30
CA SER A 48 -44.10 18.50 -30.01
C SER A 48 -43.34 19.42 -30.97
N SER A 49 -42.59 20.39 -30.43
CA SER A 49 -41.49 21.02 -31.16
C SER A 49 -40.15 20.39 -30.75
N PRO A 50 -39.31 19.88 -31.68
CA PRO A 50 -37.97 19.35 -31.41
C PRO A 50 -37.09 20.33 -30.61
N SER A 51 -37.32 21.64 -30.79
CA SER A 51 -36.62 22.75 -30.13
C SER A 51 -36.65 22.66 -28.60
N ASN A 52 -37.75 22.17 -28.02
CA ASN A 52 -37.90 22.09 -26.57
C ASN A 52 -37.01 21.01 -25.95
N HIS A 53 -36.77 19.89 -26.65
CA HIS A 53 -35.91 18.82 -26.15
C HIS A 53 -34.43 19.24 -26.11
N TYR A 54 -33.96 19.99 -27.11
CA TYR A 54 -32.58 20.51 -27.12
C TYR A 54 -32.33 21.53 -26.01
N TYR A 55 -33.30 22.39 -25.72
CA TYR A 55 -33.21 23.33 -24.61
C TYR A 55 -33.09 22.62 -23.25
N TYR A 56 -33.94 21.63 -22.97
CA TYR A 56 -33.84 20.88 -21.71
C TYR A 56 -32.58 20.00 -21.64
N ALA A 57 -32.12 19.48 -22.78
CA ALA A 57 -30.88 18.74 -22.86
C ALA A 57 -29.65 19.59 -22.51
N SER A 58 -29.57 20.84 -23.00
CA SER A 58 -28.46 21.73 -22.68
C SER A 58 -28.45 22.14 -21.20
N LEU A 59 -29.63 22.34 -20.60
CA LEU A 59 -29.76 22.56 -19.16
C LEU A 59 -29.31 21.35 -18.34
N LEU A 60 -29.64 20.13 -18.80
CA LEU A 60 -29.13 18.89 -18.19
C LEU A 60 -27.61 18.78 -18.32
N ASP A 61 -27.03 19.12 -19.47
CA ASP A 61 -25.57 19.11 -19.68
C ASP A 61 -24.85 20.12 -18.78
N SER A 62 -25.47 21.28 -18.52
CA SER A 62 -24.99 22.25 -17.53
C SER A 62 -25.03 21.67 -16.12
N CYS A 63 -26.11 20.97 -15.75
CA CYS A 63 -26.23 20.30 -14.45
C CYS A 63 -25.24 19.13 -14.29
N ILE A 64 -24.95 18.39 -15.37
CA ILE A 64 -23.95 17.31 -15.40
C ILE A 64 -22.56 17.89 -15.15
N SER A 65 -22.19 18.94 -15.91
CA SER A 65 -20.88 19.59 -15.80
C SER A 65 -20.63 20.18 -14.42
N SER A 66 -21.67 20.75 -13.80
CA SER A 66 -21.60 21.36 -12.46
C SER A 66 -21.88 20.38 -11.31
N LYS A 67 -22.23 19.12 -11.59
CA LYS A 67 -22.69 18.12 -10.62
C LYS A 67 -23.82 18.65 -9.71
N ALA A 68 -24.68 19.52 -10.24
CA ALA A 68 -25.69 20.25 -9.49
C ALA A 68 -26.95 19.39 -9.26
N LEU A 69 -26.94 18.58 -8.19
CA LEU A 69 -28.02 17.63 -7.91
C LEU A 69 -29.39 18.30 -7.67
N ARG A 70 -29.43 19.42 -6.92
CA ARG A 70 -30.69 20.09 -6.57
C ARG A 70 -31.38 20.71 -7.79
N PRO A 71 -30.72 21.56 -8.62
CA PRO A 71 -31.32 22.08 -9.84
C PRO A 71 -31.74 20.99 -10.82
N GLY A 72 -30.92 19.95 -11.03
CA GLY A 72 -31.29 18.89 -11.96
C GLY A 72 -32.47 18.02 -11.48
N LYS A 73 -32.70 17.87 -10.17
CA LYS A 73 -33.94 17.27 -9.64
C LYS A 73 -35.18 18.12 -9.94
N GLN A 74 -35.07 19.44 -9.81
CA GLN A 74 -36.16 20.37 -10.17
C GLN A 74 -36.46 20.30 -11.67
N LEU A 75 -35.41 20.24 -12.49
CA LEU A 75 -35.53 20.08 -13.93
C LEU A 75 -36.21 18.75 -14.28
N HIS A 76 -35.81 17.64 -13.65
CA HIS A 76 -36.46 16.34 -13.83
C HIS A 76 -37.95 16.39 -13.45
N ALA A 77 -38.31 17.01 -12.32
CA ALA A 77 -39.70 17.17 -11.91
C ALA A 77 -40.50 17.98 -12.94
N ARG A 78 -39.92 19.04 -13.51
CA ARG A 78 -40.53 19.82 -14.58
C ARG A 78 -40.74 19.00 -15.85
N LEU A 79 -39.77 18.19 -16.24
CA LEU A 79 -39.88 17.29 -17.39
C LEU A 79 -40.99 16.24 -17.17
N CYS A 80 -41.18 15.76 -15.94
CA CYS A 80 -42.29 14.86 -15.60
C CYS A 80 -43.65 15.55 -15.72
N GLN A 81 -43.78 16.79 -15.23
CA GLN A 81 -45.01 17.59 -15.38
C GLN A 81 -45.37 17.85 -16.85
N LEU A 82 -44.36 18.00 -17.70
CA LEU A 82 -44.53 18.22 -19.14
C LEU A 82 -44.77 16.92 -19.93
N GLY A 83 -44.72 15.75 -19.29
CA GLY A 83 -44.93 14.45 -19.93
C GLY A 83 -43.78 13.99 -20.85
N ILE A 84 -42.64 14.70 -20.87
CA ILE A 84 -41.51 14.43 -21.77
C ILE A 84 -40.31 13.76 -21.09
N ALA A 85 -40.36 13.54 -19.77
CA ALA A 85 -39.25 12.95 -19.01
C ALA A 85 -38.80 11.56 -19.48
N TYR A 86 -39.72 10.75 -20.01
CA TYR A 86 -39.44 9.38 -20.46
C TYR A 86 -39.15 9.27 -21.96
N ASN A 87 -39.02 10.41 -22.65
CA ASN A 87 -38.51 10.42 -24.02
C ASN A 87 -37.07 9.88 -24.04
N GLN A 88 -36.75 8.94 -24.94
CA GLN A 88 -35.46 8.24 -24.98
C GLN A 88 -34.24 9.17 -24.88
N TYR A 89 -34.26 10.31 -25.57
CA TYR A 89 -33.15 11.25 -25.60
C TYR A 89 -32.94 11.97 -24.26
N LEU A 90 -34.01 12.58 -23.72
CA LEU A 90 -33.96 13.30 -22.44
C LEU A 90 -33.76 12.36 -21.26
N ALA A 91 -34.41 11.20 -21.29
CA ALA A 91 -34.31 10.19 -20.25
C ALA A 91 -32.88 9.62 -20.16
N THR A 92 -32.19 9.47 -21.30
CA THR A 92 -30.75 9.11 -21.34
C THR A 92 -29.88 10.16 -20.66
N LYS A 93 -30.11 11.45 -20.94
CA LYS A 93 -29.38 12.54 -20.28
C LYS A 93 -29.68 12.61 -18.78
N LEU A 94 -30.93 12.39 -18.38
CA LEU A 94 -31.33 12.34 -16.98
C LEU A 94 -30.69 11.17 -16.21
N VAL A 95 -30.62 9.98 -16.80
CA VAL A 95 -29.91 8.84 -16.20
C VAL A 95 -28.43 9.18 -16.02
N ASN A 96 -27.77 9.73 -17.05
CA ASN A 96 -26.37 10.16 -16.95
C ASN A 96 -26.16 11.28 -15.91
N PHE A 97 -27.10 12.22 -15.80
CA PHE A 97 -27.08 13.25 -14.77
C PHE A 97 -27.11 12.65 -13.36
N TYR A 98 -28.04 11.73 -13.10
CA TYR A 98 -28.13 11.09 -11.79
C TYR A 98 -26.93 10.21 -11.47
N THR A 99 -26.32 9.54 -12.45
CA THR A 99 -25.10 8.76 -12.22
C THR A 99 -23.90 9.65 -11.92
N VAL A 100 -23.68 10.73 -12.67
CA VAL A 100 -22.59 11.70 -12.42
C VAL A 100 -22.73 12.39 -11.06
N CYS A 101 -23.96 12.64 -10.61
CA CYS A 101 -24.23 13.20 -9.28
C CYS A 101 -24.27 12.16 -8.15
N ASN A 102 -23.80 10.93 -8.40
CA ASN A 102 -23.78 9.80 -7.45
C ASN A 102 -25.16 9.49 -6.81
N SER A 103 -26.24 9.72 -7.55
CA SER A 103 -27.61 9.44 -7.14
C SER A 103 -28.14 8.19 -7.82
N LEU A 104 -27.45 7.07 -7.60
CA LEU A 104 -27.68 5.81 -8.33
C LEU A 104 -29.11 5.26 -8.19
N ARG A 105 -29.75 5.43 -7.03
CA ARG A 105 -31.15 5.02 -6.83
C ARG A 105 -32.11 5.72 -7.79
N ASN A 106 -31.94 7.03 -7.98
CA ASN A 106 -32.76 7.81 -8.92
C ASN A 106 -32.45 7.44 -10.36
N ALA A 107 -31.17 7.23 -10.70
CA ALA A 107 -30.76 6.76 -12.02
C ALA A 107 -31.40 5.40 -12.36
N HIS A 108 -31.35 4.45 -11.42
CA HIS A 108 -31.90 3.10 -11.60
C HIS A 108 -33.43 3.10 -11.69
N GLN A 109 -34.10 3.90 -10.85
CA GLN A 109 -35.56 4.04 -10.90
C GLN A 109 -36.02 4.63 -12.24
N LEU A 110 -35.34 5.66 -12.72
CA LEU A 110 -35.64 6.27 -14.01
C LEU A 110 -35.38 5.29 -15.16
N PHE A 111 -34.24 4.59 -15.13
CA PHE A 111 -33.94 3.54 -16.09
C PHE A 111 -35.04 2.49 -16.15
N GLY A 112 -35.57 2.04 -15.01
CA GLY A 112 -36.70 1.10 -14.93
C GLY A 112 -37.95 1.51 -15.71
N LYS A 113 -38.13 2.81 -16.00
CA LYS A 113 -39.31 3.36 -16.67
C LYS A 113 -39.12 3.66 -18.17
N ILE A 114 -37.94 3.39 -18.73
CA ILE A 114 -37.56 3.70 -20.12
C ILE A 114 -37.42 2.38 -20.92
N PRO A 115 -37.68 2.37 -22.25
CA PRO A 115 -37.40 1.23 -23.12
C PRO A 115 -35.96 0.70 -22.98
N LYS A 116 -35.83 -0.63 -22.93
CA LYS A 116 -34.60 -1.34 -22.58
C LYS A 116 -33.69 -1.69 -23.75
N GLU A 117 -34.05 -1.30 -24.95
CA GLU A 117 -33.36 -1.69 -26.19
C GLU A 117 -32.03 -0.94 -26.41
N ASN A 118 -31.74 0.08 -25.62
CA ASN A 118 -30.56 0.93 -25.80
C ASN A 118 -29.37 0.48 -24.92
N LEU A 119 -28.37 -0.15 -25.54
CA LEU A 119 -27.13 -0.63 -24.91
C LEU A 119 -26.38 0.48 -24.14
N PHE A 120 -26.41 1.73 -24.63
CA PHE A 120 -25.73 2.85 -23.97
C PHE A 120 -26.27 3.08 -22.55
N LEU A 121 -27.58 2.94 -22.33
CA LEU A 121 -28.18 3.11 -20.99
C LEU A 121 -27.69 2.05 -20.00
N TRP A 122 -27.58 0.81 -20.46
CA TRP A 122 -27.01 -0.28 -19.67
C TRP A 122 -25.56 0.02 -19.32
N ASN A 123 -24.75 0.45 -20.29
CA ASN A 123 -23.34 0.80 -20.08
C ASN A 123 -23.17 1.94 -19.07
N VAL A 124 -24.00 2.99 -19.14
CA VAL A 124 -23.97 4.11 -18.20
C VAL A 124 -24.25 3.64 -16.77
N LEU A 125 -25.26 2.78 -16.57
CA LEU A 125 -25.60 2.28 -15.24
C LEU A 125 -24.59 1.27 -14.70
N ILE A 126 -24.18 0.29 -15.51
CA ILE A 126 -23.16 -0.70 -15.14
C ILE A 126 -21.89 0.03 -14.74
N ARG A 127 -21.44 1.00 -15.53
CA ARG A 127 -20.30 1.87 -15.19
C ARG A 127 -20.51 2.59 -13.86
N ALA A 128 -21.66 3.20 -13.66
CA ALA A 128 -21.94 3.97 -12.45
C ALA A 128 -21.91 3.11 -11.19
N TYR A 129 -22.50 1.91 -11.22
CA TYR A 129 -22.44 0.95 -10.12
C TYR A 129 -21.05 0.33 -9.95
N ALA A 130 -20.29 0.11 -11.04
CA ALA A 130 -18.93 -0.39 -10.97
C ALA A 130 -17.97 0.61 -10.30
N TRP A 131 -18.16 1.91 -10.51
CA TRP A 131 -17.32 2.95 -9.89
C TRP A 131 -17.71 3.30 -8.45
N ASN A 132 -19.01 3.39 -8.17
CA ASN A 132 -19.48 3.96 -6.89
C ASN A 132 -20.06 2.89 -5.94
N GLY A 133 -20.23 1.65 -6.41
CA GLY A 133 -20.92 0.60 -5.67
C GLY A 133 -22.44 0.83 -5.58
N PRO A 134 -23.23 -0.15 -5.11
CA PRO A 134 -22.83 -1.52 -4.79
C PRO A 134 -22.44 -2.32 -6.04
N HIS A 135 -21.26 -2.94 -6.04
CA HIS A 135 -20.69 -3.62 -7.21
C HIS A 135 -21.51 -4.82 -7.68
N LYS A 136 -22.20 -5.52 -6.77
CA LYS A 136 -23.08 -6.64 -7.10
C LYS A 136 -24.21 -6.21 -8.06
N ALA A 137 -24.71 -4.98 -7.92
CA ALA A 137 -25.73 -4.45 -8.81
C ALA A 137 -25.22 -4.25 -10.25
N ALA A 138 -23.93 -3.94 -10.45
CA ALA A 138 -23.34 -3.86 -11.78
C ALA A 138 -23.34 -5.22 -12.48
N ILE A 139 -22.99 -6.29 -11.76
CA ILE A 139 -23.02 -7.67 -12.26
C ILE A 139 -24.46 -8.11 -12.55
N SER A 140 -25.41 -7.83 -11.63
CA SER A 140 -26.82 -8.15 -11.86
C SER A 140 -27.40 -7.43 -13.08
N LEU A 141 -27.06 -6.15 -13.29
CA LEU A 141 -27.46 -5.40 -14.48
C LEU A 141 -26.87 -5.97 -15.76
N TYR A 142 -25.64 -6.47 -15.73
CA TYR A 142 -25.04 -7.16 -16.85
C TYR A 142 -25.81 -8.44 -17.23
N HIS A 143 -26.17 -9.29 -16.26
CA HIS A 143 -26.98 -10.48 -16.56
C HIS A 143 -28.38 -10.13 -17.06
N GLN A 144 -29.01 -9.09 -16.50
CA GLN A 144 -30.29 -8.60 -17.02
C GLN A 144 -30.16 -8.13 -18.48
N MET A 145 -29.11 -7.36 -18.79
CA MET A 145 -28.82 -6.92 -20.16
C MET A 145 -28.72 -8.11 -21.13
N LEU A 146 -28.06 -9.19 -20.72
CA LEU A 146 -27.97 -10.43 -21.51
C LEU A 146 -29.33 -11.13 -21.66
N GLN A 147 -30.16 -11.17 -20.62
CA GLN A 147 -31.51 -11.74 -20.68
C GLN A 147 -32.43 -10.96 -21.64
N TYR A 148 -32.21 -9.65 -21.78
CA TYR A 148 -32.87 -8.81 -22.80
C TYR A 148 -32.34 -9.04 -24.23
N GLY A 149 -31.37 -9.93 -24.42
CA GLY A 149 -30.80 -10.27 -25.73
C GLY A 149 -29.76 -9.28 -26.26
N LEU A 150 -29.33 -8.31 -25.43
CA LEU A 150 -28.31 -7.35 -25.83
C LEU A 150 -26.91 -7.95 -25.68
N LYS A 151 -26.05 -7.65 -26.66
CA LYS A 151 -24.65 -8.12 -26.67
C LYS A 151 -23.75 -7.09 -25.98
N PRO A 152 -22.91 -7.50 -25.00
CA PRO A 152 -21.93 -6.61 -24.39
C PRO A 152 -20.84 -6.20 -25.38
N ASP A 153 -20.37 -4.97 -25.23
CA ASP A 153 -19.29 -4.37 -26.00
C ASP A 153 -18.07 -4.03 -25.11
N ASN A 154 -17.04 -3.45 -25.72
CA ASN A 154 -15.85 -2.97 -25.02
C ASN A 154 -16.12 -1.78 -24.07
N PHE A 155 -17.32 -1.19 -24.09
CA PHE A 155 -17.79 -0.22 -23.09
C PHE A 155 -18.60 -0.85 -21.95
N THR A 156 -18.95 -2.13 -22.05
CA THR A 156 -19.63 -2.91 -21.02
C THR A 156 -18.61 -3.69 -20.18
N LEU A 157 -17.82 -4.53 -20.86
CA LEU A 157 -17.02 -5.60 -20.26
C LEU A 157 -16.01 -5.09 -19.21
N PRO A 158 -15.26 -4.00 -19.44
CA PRO A 158 -14.31 -3.49 -18.45
C PRO A 158 -14.96 -3.12 -17.11
N PHE A 159 -16.19 -2.60 -17.13
CA PHE A 159 -16.87 -2.16 -15.91
C PHE A 159 -17.48 -3.32 -15.14
N VAL A 160 -17.98 -4.35 -15.83
CA VAL A 160 -18.45 -5.58 -15.15
C VAL A 160 -17.27 -6.31 -14.52
N LEU A 161 -16.14 -6.42 -15.24
CA LEU A 161 -14.90 -6.99 -14.71
C LEU A 161 -14.35 -6.20 -13.52
N LYS A 162 -14.43 -4.87 -13.55
CA LYS A 162 -14.11 -4.02 -12.39
C LYS A 162 -14.99 -4.35 -11.18
N ALA A 163 -16.28 -4.61 -11.39
CA ALA A 163 -17.17 -5.01 -10.30
C ALA A 163 -16.81 -6.41 -9.75
N CYS A 164 -16.40 -7.35 -10.59
CA CYS A 164 -15.88 -8.66 -10.15
C CYS A 164 -14.58 -8.52 -9.36
N SER A 165 -13.66 -7.68 -9.84
CA SER A 165 -12.40 -7.31 -9.19
C SER A 165 -12.64 -6.75 -7.78
N ALA A 166 -13.60 -5.83 -7.64
CA ALA A 166 -13.96 -5.21 -6.35
C ALA A 166 -14.66 -6.16 -5.36
N LEU A 167 -15.26 -7.25 -5.85
CA LEU A 167 -15.89 -8.28 -5.01
C LEU A 167 -15.01 -9.53 -4.85
N SER A 168 -13.84 -9.57 -5.47
CA SER A 168 -12.96 -10.74 -5.58
C SER A 168 -13.70 -12.02 -6.04
N THR A 169 -14.71 -11.88 -6.90
CA THR A 169 -15.54 -13.01 -7.39
C THR A 169 -14.91 -13.64 -8.63
N ILE A 170 -13.90 -14.48 -8.44
CA ILE A 170 -13.16 -15.11 -9.55
C ILE A 170 -14.05 -15.97 -10.46
N GLY A 171 -15.04 -16.67 -9.91
CA GLY A 171 -15.97 -17.51 -10.68
C GLY A 171 -16.73 -16.71 -11.74
N GLU A 172 -17.36 -15.61 -11.33
CA GLU A 172 -18.05 -14.68 -12.25
C GLU A 172 -17.08 -14.07 -13.26
N GLY A 173 -15.88 -13.69 -12.81
CA GLY A 173 -14.83 -13.18 -13.69
C GLY A 173 -14.46 -14.15 -14.81
N ARG A 174 -14.33 -15.45 -14.51
CA ARG A 174 -14.06 -16.50 -15.52
C ARG A 174 -15.21 -16.69 -16.50
N VAL A 175 -16.47 -16.64 -16.03
CA VAL A 175 -17.66 -16.73 -16.91
C VAL A 175 -17.71 -15.55 -17.89
N ILE A 176 -17.41 -14.35 -17.41
CA ILE A 176 -17.33 -13.15 -18.27
C ILE A 176 -16.15 -13.26 -19.23
N HIS A 177 -15.00 -13.76 -18.80
CA HIS A 177 -13.85 -13.97 -19.68
C HIS A 177 -14.14 -14.99 -20.81
N GLU A 178 -14.84 -16.08 -20.52
CA GLU A 178 -15.31 -17.01 -21.56
C GLU A 178 -16.20 -16.29 -22.59
N ARG A 179 -17.05 -15.36 -22.13
CA ARG A 179 -17.86 -14.51 -23.00
C ARG A 179 -17.00 -13.61 -23.87
N VAL A 180 -16.01 -12.93 -23.29
CA VAL A 180 -15.05 -12.08 -24.00
C VAL A 180 -14.45 -12.81 -25.19
N ILE A 181 -13.97 -14.05 -24.96
CA ILE A 181 -13.40 -14.92 -26.00
C ILE A 181 -14.44 -15.25 -27.08
N ARG A 182 -15.66 -15.67 -26.68
CA ARG A 182 -16.73 -15.99 -27.63
C ARG A 182 -17.19 -14.80 -28.48
N THR A 183 -17.06 -13.58 -27.96
CA THR A 183 -17.50 -12.35 -28.64
C THR A 183 -16.38 -11.66 -29.44
N GLY A 184 -15.15 -12.17 -29.42
CA GLY A 184 -14.03 -11.61 -30.16
C GLY A 184 -13.36 -10.38 -29.50
N TRP A 185 -13.60 -10.16 -28.21
CA TRP A 185 -13.05 -9.01 -27.47
C TRP A 185 -11.73 -9.34 -26.74
N GLU A 186 -11.20 -10.55 -26.88
CA GLU A 186 -9.98 -11.02 -26.18
C GLU A 186 -8.70 -10.32 -26.63
N ARG A 187 -8.73 -9.63 -27.77
CA ARG A 187 -7.61 -8.83 -28.31
C ARG A 187 -7.75 -7.33 -28.03
N ASP A 188 -8.89 -6.89 -27.48
CA ASP A 188 -9.10 -5.47 -27.14
C ASP A 188 -8.28 -5.10 -25.91
N VAL A 189 -7.47 -4.05 -26.02
CA VAL A 189 -6.50 -3.65 -25.00
C VAL A 189 -7.20 -3.17 -23.72
N PHE A 190 -8.38 -2.53 -23.82
CA PHE A 190 -9.14 -2.06 -22.66
C PHE A 190 -9.82 -3.20 -21.92
N VAL A 191 -10.38 -4.17 -22.66
CA VAL A 191 -10.93 -5.40 -22.07
C VAL A 191 -9.82 -6.25 -21.44
N GLY A 192 -8.68 -6.36 -22.13
CA GLY A 192 -7.49 -7.04 -21.63
C GLY A 192 -6.96 -6.46 -20.32
N ALA A 193 -6.82 -5.12 -20.24
CA ALA A 193 -6.38 -4.45 -19.02
C ALA A 193 -7.36 -4.69 -17.85
N ALA A 194 -8.67 -4.70 -18.11
CA ALA A 194 -9.67 -4.99 -17.09
C ALA A 194 -9.67 -6.46 -16.64
N LEU A 195 -9.40 -7.40 -17.56
CA LEU A 195 -9.22 -8.82 -17.22
C LEU A 195 -7.97 -9.03 -16.37
N VAL A 196 -6.85 -8.39 -16.73
CA VAL A 196 -5.60 -8.42 -15.94
C VAL A 196 -5.86 -7.90 -14.52
N ASP A 197 -6.51 -6.74 -14.37
CA ASP A 197 -6.86 -6.19 -13.05
C ASP A 197 -7.78 -7.13 -12.26
N MET A 198 -8.80 -7.71 -12.91
CA MET A 198 -9.74 -8.64 -12.26
C MET A 198 -9.04 -9.90 -11.75
N TYR A 199 -8.24 -10.56 -12.59
CA TYR A 199 -7.50 -11.75 -12.18
C TYR A 199 -6.47 -11.44 -11.09
N ALA A 200 -5.77 -10.31 -11.21
CA ALA A 200 -4.79 -9.87 -10.22
C ALA A 200 -5.42 -9.63 -8.84
N LYS A 201 -6.56 -8.92 -8.75
CA LYS A 201 -7.26 -8.69 -7.47
C LYS A 201 -7.98 -9.93 -6.92
N CYS A 202 -8.15 -10.96 -7.74
CA CYS A 202 -8.63 -12.27 -7.31
C CYS A 202 -7.48 -13.23 -6.92
N GLY A 203 -6.23 -12.76 -6.86
CA GLY A 203 -5.05 -13.57 -6.50
C GLY A 203 -4.57 -14.52 -7.60
N SER A 204 -5.11 -14.43 -8.82
CA SER A 204 -4.79 -15.35 -9.93
C SER A 204 -3.89 -14.67 -10.97
N VAL A 205 -2.66 -14.33 -10.56
CA VAL A 205 -1.71 -13.59 -11.40
C VAL A 205 -1.29 -14.37 -12.65
N ALA A 206 -1.23 -15.71 -12.57
CA ALA A 206 -0.91 -16.54 -13.72
C ALA A 206 -1.93 -16.39 -14.86
N ASP A 207 -3.23 -16.35 -14.52
CA ASP A 207 -4.30 -16.11 -15.49
C ASP A 207 -4.22 -14.66 -16.04
N ALA A 208 -3.87 -13.69 -15.20
CA ALA A 208 -3.62 -12.32 -15.64
C ALA A 208 -2.47 -12.26 -16.67
N ARG A 209 -1.37 -12.97 -16.43
CA ARG A 209 -0.24 -13.05 -17.37
C ARG A 209 -0.65 -13.71 -18.69
N HIS A 210 -1.46 -14.77 -18.64
CA HIS A 210 -1.97 -15.43 -19.85
C HIS A 210 -2.82 -14.49 -20.71
N VAL A 211 -3.69 -13.69 -20.09
CA VAL A 211 -4.46 -12.66 -20.82
C VAL A 211 -3.52 -11.63 -21.46
N PHE A 212 -2.54 -11.14 -20.70
CA PHE A 212 -1.55 -10.18 -21.17
C PHE A 212 -0.78 -10.71 -22.39
N ASP A 213 -0.33 -11.97 -22.35
CA ASP A 213 0.46 -12.57 -23.41
C ASP A 213 -0.33 -12.78 -24.71
N LYS A 214 -1.64 -13.01 -24.63
CA LYS A 214 -2.50 -13.16 -25.82
C LYS A 214 -2.66 -11.88 -26.65
N ILE A 215 -2.47 -10.71 -26.06
CA ILE A 215 -2.61 -9.42 -26.76
C ILE A 215 -1.27 -9.06 -27.37
N VAL A 216 -1.15 -9.11 -28.71
CA VAL A 216 0.14 -8.87 -29.40
C VAL A 216 0.55 -7.38 -29.37
N LEU A 217 -0.40 -6.48 -29.66
CA LEU A 217 -0.17 -5.04 -29.67
C LEU A 217 -0.58 -4.45 -28.32
N ARG A 218 0.40 -4.28 -27.43
CA ARG A 218 0.20 -3.81 -26.07
C ARG A 218 0.58 -2.35 -25.96
N ASP A 219 -0.35 -1.51 -25.50
CA ASP A 219 -0.04 -0.13 -25.16
C ASP A 219 0.54 -0.01 -23.74
N ALA A 220 1.01 1.19 -23.38
CA ALA A 220 1.57 1.44 -22.06
C ALA A 220 0.58 1.17 -20.92
N VAL A 221 -0.74 1.25 -21.16
CA VAL A 221 -1.77 1.02 -20.15
C VAL A 221 -1.84 -0.47 -19.79
N LEU A 222 -1.83 -1.36 -20.78
CA LEU A 222 -1.82 -2.80 -20.54
C LEU A 222 -0.52 -3.27 -19.89
N TRP A 223 0.64 -2.74 -20.32
CA TRP A 223 1.92 -2.98 -19.63
C TRP A 223 1.87 -2.56 -18.17
N ASN A 224 1.40 -1.34 -17.88
CA ASN A 224 1.27 -0.84 -16.51
C ASN A 224 0.28 -1.66 -15.67
N SER A 225 -0.78 -2.20 -16.29
CA SER A 225 -1.76 -3.04 -15.60
C SER A 225 -1.12 -4.35 -15.14
N MET A 226 -0.31 -4.99 -15.99
CA MET A 226 0.40 -6.22 -15.62
C MET A 226 1.55 -5.96 -14.64
N LEU A 227 2.26 -4.84 -14.77
CA LEU A 227 3.27 -4.42 -13.77
C LEU A 227 2.63 -4.22 -12.39
N ALA A 228 1.48 -3.55 -12.34
CA ALA A 228 0.73 -3.35 -11.10
C ALA A 228 0.19 -4.67 -10.55
N ALA A 229 -0.24 -5.60 -11.42
CA ALA A 229 -0.69 -6.92 -11.02
C ALA A 229 0.41 -7.71 -10.29
N TYR A 230 1.64 -7.70 -10.83
CA TYR A 230 2.79 -8.32 -10.16
C TYR A 230 3.13 -7.64 -8.84
N ALA A 231 3.19 -6.30 -8.81
CA ALA A 231 3.48 -5.54 -7.59
C ALA A 231 2.47 -5.82 -6.47
N GLN A 232 1.17 -5.81 -6.78
CA GLN A 232 0.08 -6.03 -5.81
C GLN A 232 0.02 -7.46 -5.26
N ASN A 233 0.63 -8.43 -5.95
CA ASN A 233 0.64 -9.84 -5.54
C ASN A 233 2.00 -10.28 -5.00
N GLY A 234 2.86 -9.34 -4.59
CA GLY A 234 4.14 -9.66 -3.95
C GLY A 234 5.14 -10.34 -4.89
N LEU A 235 5.09 -10.04 -6.19
CA LEU A 235 6.01 -10.56 -7.22
C LEU A 235 6.87 -9.42 -7.81
N PRO A 236 7.71 -8.75 -7.00
CA PRO A 236 8.42 -7.57 -7.42
C PRO A 236 9.53 -7.85 -8.45
N ASP A 237 10.17 -9.03 -8.42
CA ASP A 237 11.17 -9.43 -9.42
C ASP A 237 10.53 -9.56 -10.82
N GLU A 238 9.32 -10.12 -10.88
CA GLU A 238 8.57 -10.28 -12.13
C GLU A 238 8.11 -8.93 -12.67
N SER A 239 7.77 -7.99 -11.77
CA SER A 239 7.51 -6.60 -12.14
C SER A 239 8.75 -5.93 -12.74
N LEU A 240 9.93 -6.12 -12.18
CA LEU A 240 11.18 -5.54 -12.72
C LEU A 240 11.55 -6.17 -14.07
N SER A 241 11.42 -7.49 -14.19
CA SER A 241 11.67 -8.23 -15.43
C SER A 241 10.73 -7.78 -16.56
N LEU A 242 9.43 -7.66 -16.28
CA LEU A 242 8.44 -7.18 -17.24
C LEU A 242 8.71 -5.73 -17.69
N CYS A 243 9.25 -4.88 -16.82
CA CYS A 243 9.64 -3.52 -17.22
C CYS A 243 10.80 -3.51 -18.22
N ARG A 244 11.74 -4.45 -18.08
CA ARG A 244 12.83 -4.64 -19.06
C ARG A 244 12.26 -5.15 -20.39
N GLU A 245 11.29 -6.07 -20.34
CA GLU A 245 10.56 -6.56 -21.53
C GLU A 245 9.81 -5.43 -22.26
N MET A 246 9.13 -4.55 -21.51
CA MET A 246 8.43 -3.37 -22.03
C MET A 246 9.39 -2.44 -22.80
N ALA A 247 10.54 -2.14 -22.18
CA ALA A 247 11.57 -1.29 -22.78
C ALA A 247 12.20 -1.93 -24.02
N ALA A 248 12.50 -3.24 -23.97
CA ALA A 248 13.02 -4.00 -25.11
C ALA A 248 12.03 -4.08 -26.28
N SER A 249 10.74 -4.07 -25.99
CA SER A 249 9.66 -4.01 -26.99
C SER A 249 9.46 -2.60 -27.59
N GLY A 250 10.31 -1.63 -27.24
CA GLY A 250 10.25 -0.26 -27.76
C GLY A 250 9.15 0.60 -27.13
N VAL A 251 8.40 0.09 -26.14
CA VAL A 251 7.36 0.85 -25.44
C VAL A 251 8.03 1.68 -24.34
N ARG A 252 7.94 3.00 -24.45
CA ARG A 252 8.57 3.91 -23.49
C ARG A 252 7.88 3.83 -22.12
N PRO A 253 8.64 3.61 -21.03
CA PRO A 253 8.10 3.73 -19.68
C PRO A 253 7.48 5.11 -19.44
N THR A 254 6.32 5.09 -18.78
CA THR A 254 5.58 6.29 -18.38
C THR A 254 5.88 6.65 -16.93
N GLU A 255 5.36 7.79 -16.46
CA GLU A 255 5.41 8.14 -15.03
C GLU A 255 4.83 7.03 -14.15
N ALA A 256 3.67 6.48 -14.54
CA ALA A 256 3.02 5.39 -13.81
C ALA A 256 3.88 4.11 -13.81
N THR A 257 4.54 3.80 -14.94
CA THR A 257 5.49 2.69 -15.04
C THR A 257 6.60 2.82 -14.00
N LEU A 258 7.25 3.99 -13.93
CA LEU A 258 8.34 4.23 -12.99
C LEU A 258 7.91 4.20 -11.54
N VAL A 259 6.76 4.80 -11.21
CA VAL A 259 6.22 4.74 -9.84
C VAL A 259 6.03 3.28 -9.43
N THR A 260 5.38 2.46 -10.27
CA THR A 260 5.14 1.04 -9.95
C THR A 260 6.43 0.26 -9.76
N VAL A 261 7.39 0.34 -10.67
CA VAL A 261 8.63 -0.47 -10.58
C VAL A 261 9.58 0.01 -9.48
N VAL A 262 9.60 1.31 -9.19
CA VAL A 262 10.37 1.85 -8.05
C VAL A 262 9.78 1.36 -6.74
N SER A 263 8.44 1.33 -6.60
CA SER A 263 7.76 0.75 -5.45
C SER A 263 8.03 -0.75 -5.32
N SER A 264 7.94 -1.53 -6.42
CA SER A 264 8.32 -2.95 -6.41
C SER A 264 9.77 -3.17 -5.94
N SER A 265 10.70 -2.32 -6.39
CA SER A 265 12.10 -2.36 -5.93
C SER A 265 12.24 -1.98 -4.45
N ALA A 266 11.38 -1.09 -3.94
CA ALA A 266 11.35 -0.68 -2.55
C ALA A 266 10.94 -1.84 -1.64
N ASP A 267 10.01 -2.69 -2.09
CA ASP A 267 9.51 -3.83 -1.34
C ASP A 267 10.56 -4.96 -1.21
N ILE A 268 11.38 -5.18 -2.26
CA ILE A 268 12.57 -6.04 -2.17
C ILE A 268 13.65 -5.44 -1.24
N ALA A 269 13.66 -4.12 -1.09
CA ALA A 269 14.76 -3.35 -0.50
C ALA A 269 16.14 -3.59 -1.12
N CYS A 270 16.17 -3.83 -2.44
CA CYS A 270 17.40 -3.99 -3.21
C CYS A 270 17.90 -2.62 -3.71
N LEU A 271 18.89 -2.06 -3.01
CA LEU A 271 19.45 -0.73 -3.33
C LEU A 271 20.03 -0.62 -4.76
N PRO A 272 20.74 -1.62 -5.32
CA PRO A 272 21.22 -1.58 -6.71
C PRO A 272 20.12 -1.35 -7.73
N HIS A 273 19.04 -2.14 -7.69
CA HIS A 273 17.91 -1.99 -8.59
C HIS A 273 17.27 -0.60 -8.46
N GLY A 274 17.12 -0.12 -7.23
CA GLY A 274 16.63 1.23 -6.97
C GLY A 274 17.49 2.34 -7.58
N ARG A 275 18.82 2.22 -7.51
CA ARG A 275 19.76 3.16 -8.13
C ARG A 275 19.71 3.11 -9.65
N GLU A 276 19.60 1.92 -10.23
CA GLU A 276 19.43 1.73 -11.68
C GLU A 276 18.16 2.44 -12.17
N LEU A 277 17.03 2.23 -11.49
CA LEU A 277 15.75 2.87 -11.80
C LEU A 277 15.80 4.38 -11.62
N HIS A 278 16.45 4.88 -10.56
CA HIS A 278 16.66 6.32 -10.38
C HIS A 278 17.48 6.91 -11.54
N GLY A 279 18.61 6.28 -11.89
CA GLY A 279 19.44 6.71 -13.00
C GLY A 279 18.72 6.63 -14.35
N PHE A 280 17.91 5.59 -14.56
CA PHE A 280 17.05 5.47 -15.73
C PHE A 280 16.03 6.61 -15.80
N GLY A 281 15.29 6.86 -14.71
CA GLY A 281 14.31 7.93 -14.62
C GLY A 281 14.91 9.31 -14.88
N TRP A 282 16.10 9.55 -14.34
CA TRP A 282 16.86 10.77 -14.59
C TRP A 282 17.16 10.96 -16.08
N ARG A 283 17.75 9.96 -16.75
CA ARG A 283 18.12 10.02 -18.17
C ARG A 283 16.91 10.17 -19.11
N HIS A 284 15.73 9.73 -18.68
CA HIS A 284 14.49 9.81 -19.46
C HIS A 284 13.62 11.03 -19.12
N GLY A 285 14.16 12.00 -18.37
CA GLY A 285 13.51 13.28 -18.12
C GLY A 285 12.54 13.30 -16.92
N PHE A 286 12.53 12.27 -16.08
CA PHE A 286 11.68 12.21 -14.88
C PHE A 286 12.30 12.90 -13.64
N GLN A 287 13.48 13.52 -13.78
CA GLN A 287 14.20 14.19 -12.70
C GLN A 287 13.41 15.31 -12.00
N SER A 288 12.45 15.94 -12.68
CA SER A 288 11.59 16.99 -12.14
C SER A 288 10.21 16.48 -11.71
N ASN A 289 9.92 15.19 -11.89
CA ASN A 289 8.62 14.60 -11.60
C ASN A 289 8.50 14.22 -10.12
N ASP A 290 7.68 14.96 -9.37
CA ASP A 290 7.55 14.78 -7.92
C ASP A 290 6.85 13.46 -7.54
N LYS A 291 6.05 12.84 -8.43
CA LYS A 291 5.49 11.50 -8.15
C LYS A 291 6.56 10.41 -8.21
N VAL A 292 7.44 10.47 -9.21
CA VAL A 292 8.60 9.55 -9.31
C VAL A 292 9.56 9.78 -8.15
N LYS A 293 9.87 11.04 -7.80
CA LYS A 293 10.68 11.34 -6.62
C LYS A 293 10.06 10.81 -5.33
N THR A 294 8.73 10.89 -5.17
CA THR A 294 8.04 10.35 -4.00
C THR A 294 8.23 8.83 -3.89
N ALA A 295 8.09 8.09 -4.99
CA ALA A 295 8.39 6.66 -5.02
C ALA A 295 9.87 6.38 -4.69
N LEU A 296 10.79 7.21 -5.21
CA LEU A 296 12.22 7.09 -4.90
C LEU A 296 12.53 7.38 -3.42
N ILE A 297 11.82 8.29 -2.76
CA ILE A 297 11.96 8.55 -1.32
C ILE A 297 11.63 7.29 -0.52
N ASP A 298 10.48 6.66 -0.80
CA ASP A 298 10.10 5.38 -0.17
C ASP A 298 11.15 4.29 -0.44
N MET A 299 11.58 4.16 -1.70
CA MET A 299 12.60 3.18 -2.10
C MET A 299 13.93 3.40 -1.36
N TYR A 300 14.47 4.62 -1.35
CA TYR A 300 15.75 4.87 -0.67
C TYR A 300 15.65 4.69 0.84
N ALA A 301 14.51 5.03 1.46
CA ALA A 301 14.28 4.77 2.87
C ALA A 301 14.22 3.25 3.15
N LYS A 302 13.39 2.50 2.43
CA LYS A 302 13.26 1.04 2.58
C LYS A 302 14.53 0.27 2.22
N CYS A 303 15.42 0.84 1.38
CA CYS A 303 16.72 0.27 0.99
C CYS A 303 17.89 0.74 1.87
N GLY A 304 17.65 1.44 2.98
CA GLY A 304 18.67 1.71 4.00
C GLY A 304 19.47 2.99 3.79
N SER A 305 19.01 3.85 2.88
CA SER A 305 19.63 5.12 2.48
C SER A 305 18.71 6.32 2.79
N VAL A 306 18.20 6.38 4.03
CA VAL A 306 17.29 7.46 4.48
C VAL A 306 17.83 8.88 4.28
N LYS A 307 19.15 9.08 4.31
CA LYS A 307 19.78 10.37 4.00
C LYS A 307 19.50 10.82 2.57
N VAL A 308 19.57 9.90 1.59
CA VAL A 308 19.25 10.19 0.19
C VAL A 308 17.74 10.45 0.04
N ALA A 309 16.91 9.68 0.74
CA ALA A 309 15.47 9.91 0.78
C ALA A 309 15.14 11.33 1.30
N CYS A 310 15.78 11.79 2.37
CA CYS A 310 15.63 13.13 2.91
C CYS A 310 16.05 14.22 1.91
N VAL A 311 17.19 14.06 1.22
CA VAL A 311 17.64 14.99 0.18
C VAL A 311 16.63 15.08 -0.97
N LEU A 312 16.06 13.96 -1.39
CA LEU A 312 15.02 13.94 -2.43
C LEU A 312 13.73 14.61 -1.97
N PHE A 313 13.32 14.38 -0.72
CA PHE A 313 12.17 15.00 -0.10
C PHE A 313 12.30 16.52 -0.06
N GLU A 314 13.46 17.05 0.31
CA GLU A 314 13.67 18.50 0.32
C GLU A 314 13.73 19.13 -1.08
N ARG A 315 14.03 18.32 -2.11
CA ARG A 315 14.03 18.74 -3.52
C ARG A 315 12.67 18.60 -4.23
N LEU A 316 11.61 18.24 -3.51
CA LEU A 316 10.24 18.25 -4.06
C LEU A 316 9.77 19.70 -4.25
N ARG A 317 9.12 19.98 -5.38
CA ARG A 317 8.51 21.30 -5.62
C ARG A 317 7.17 21.38 -4.89
N GLU A 318 6.40 20.31 -4.94
CA GLU A 318 5.16 20.12 -4.21
C GLU A 318 5.30 18.93 -3.26
N LYS A 319 5.30 19.20 -1.96
CA LYS A 319 5.28 18.15 -0.92
C LYS A 319 3.84 17.71 -0.71
N ARG A 320 3.52 16.46 -1.08
CA ARG A 320 2.20 15.84 -0.93
C ARG A 320 2.15 15.02 0.36
N VAL A 321 0.95 14.76 0.88
CA VAL A 321 0.75 13.91 2.06
C VAL A 321 1.50 12.58 1.92
N ILE A 322 1.43 11.93 0.75
CA ILE A 322 2.17 10.69 0.48
C ILE A 322 3.71 10.84 0.58
N SER A 323 4.29 11.97 0.21
CA SER A 323 5.74 12.19 0.35
C SER A 323 6.16 12.45 1.79
N TRP A 324 5.30 13.09 2.59
CA TRP A 324 5.50 13.23 4.04
C TRP A 324 5.45 11.86 4.72
N ASN A 325 4.41 11.07 4.39
CA ASN A 325 4.23 9.74 4.95
C ASN A 325 5.41 8.81 4.62
N ALA A 326 5.94 8.87 3.38
CA ALA A 326 7.10 8.09 2.98
C ALA A 326 8.35 8.40 3.82
N ILE A 327 8.67 9.69 4.04
CA ILE A 327 9.85 10.07 4.81
C ILE A 327 9.67 9.86 6.33
N ILE A 328 8.48 10.13 6.89
CA ILE A 328 8.16 9.87 8.30
C ILE A 328 8.28 8.37 8.61
N THR A 329 7.67 7.52 7.76
CA THR A 329 7.76 6.07 7.90
C THR A 329 9.19 5.58 7.71
N GLY A 330 9.93 6.20 6.78
CA GLY A 330 11.37 5.95 6.59
C GLY A 330 12.18 6.21 7.87
N TYR A 331 12.03 7.37 8.49
CA TYR A 331 12.69 7.68 9.77
C TYR A 331 12.29 6.70 10.87
N ALA A 332 10.99 6.38 10.95
CA ALA A 332 10.51 5.37 11.87
C ALA A 332 11.25 4.03 11.64
N MET A 333 11.38 3.54 10.40
CA MET A 333 12.03 2.25 10.08
C MET A 333 13.48 2.20 10.53
N HIS A 334 14.13 3.36 10.57
CA HIS A 334 15.50 3.57 11.00
C HIS A 334 15.67 3.81 12.51
N GLY A 335 14.58 3.78 13.29
CA GLY A 335 14.61 4.07 14.72
C GLY A 335 14.88 5.55 15.04
N LEU A 336 14.73 6.44 14.06
CA LEU A 336 14.95 7.88 14.17
C LEU A 336 13.65 8.57 14.57
N ALA A 337 13.17 8.24 15.79
CA ALA A 337 11.84 8.64 16.25
C ALA A 337 11.70 10.16 16.40
N VAL A 338 12.74 10.83 16.90
CA VAL A 338 12.74 12.29 17.09
C VAL A 338 12.60 13.00 15.74
N GLU A 339 13.39 12.59 14.74
CA GLU A 339 13.33 13.16 13.39
C GLU A 339 11.96 12.93 12.72
N ALA A 340 11.34 11.77 12.96
CA ALA A 340 9.99 11.48 12.47
C ALA A 340 8.93 12.40 13.09
N LEU A 341 9.01 12.65 14.41
CA LEU A 341 8.10 13.54 15.13
C LEU A 341 8.30 15.01 14.76
N ASP A 342 9.55 15.45 14.59
CA ASP A 342 9.87 16.79 14.11
C ASP A 342 9.30 17.05 12.71
N LEU A 343 9.41 16.05 11.82
CA LEU A 343 8.79 16.13 10.49
C LEU A 343 7.27 16.13 10.55
N PHE A 344 6.65 15.38 11.47
CA PHE A 344 5.21 15.44 11.67
C PHE A 344 4.75 16.82 12.12
N GLU A 345 5.45 17.44 13.07
CA GLU A 345 5.15 18.81 13.50
C GLU A 345 5.34 19.83 12.37
N ARG A 346 6.33 19.63 11.49
CA ARG A 346 6.47 20.43 10.28
C ARG A 346 5.32 20.19 9.30
N MET A 347 4.94 18.94 9.08
CA MET A 347 3.82 18.56 8.22
C MET A 347 2.52 19.24 8.66
N ARG A 348 2.19 19.23 9.97
CA ARG A 348 0.96 19.85 10.50
C ARG A 348 0.78 21.33 10.14
N ARG A 349 1.88 22.03 9.83
CA ARG A 349 1.88 23.44 9.42
C ARG A 349 1.70 23.62 7.90
N GLU A 350 2.06 22.61 7.11
CA GLU A 350 2.13 22.67 5.65
C GLU A 350 1.06 21.81 4.94
N ALA A 351 0.59 20.74 5.57
CA ALA A 351 -0.33 19.74 5.02
C ALA A 351 -1.20 19.13 6.11
N GLN A 352 -2.33 18.53 5.73
CA GLN A 352 -3.21 17.82 6.66
C GLN A 352 -2.75 16.36 6.81
N PRO A 353 -2.40 15.91 8.03
CA PRO A 353 -2.18 14.50 8.33
C PRO A 353 -3.38 13.64 7.95
N ASP A 354 -3.10 12.44 7.43
CA ASP A 354 -4.09 11.41 7.19
C ASP A 354 -3.85 10.19 8.08
N HIS A 355 -4.70 9.17 7.94
CA HIS A 355 -4.57 7.92 8.68
C HIS A 355 -3.21 7.23 8.46
N ILE A 356 -2.58 7.37 7.29
CA ILE A 356 -1.25 6.78 7.04
C ILE A 356 -0.17 7.56 7.79
N THR A 357 -0.30 8.89 7.90
CA THR A 357 0.60 9.73 8.71
C THR A 357 0.65 9.23 10.15
N PHE A 358 -0.52 8.96 10.75
CA PHE A 358 -0.62 8.51 12.14
C PHE A 358 -0.02 7.12 12.37
N VAL A 359 -0.19 6.18 11.42
CA VAL A 359 0.55 4.90 11.46
C VAL A 359 2.07 5.15 11.49
N GLY A 360 2.58 6.04 10.64
CA GLY A 360 4.01 6.36 10.56
C GLY A 360 4.58 6.90 11.87
N VAL A 361 3.91 7.87 12.51
CA VAL A 361 4.38 8.45 13.78
C VAL A 361 4.19 7.52 14.98
N LEU A 362 3.12 6.72 15.03
CA LEU A 362 2.94 5.72 16.08
C LEU A 362 3.99 4.61 15.98
N ALA A 363 4.33 4.18 14.75
CA ALA A 363 5.44 3.26 14.52
C ALA A 363 6.79 3.86 14.96
N ALA A 364 6.99 5.18 14.78
CA ALA A 364 8.17 5.88 15.29
C ALA A 364 8.20 5.86 16.83
N CYS A 365 7.08 6.15 17.49
CA CYS A 365 6.94 6.08 18.94
C CYS A 365 7.19 4.67 19.47
N SER A 366 6.65 3.62 18.84
CA SER A 366 6.93 2.22 19.23
C SER A 366 8.43 1.93 19.24
N ARG A 367 9.10 2.25 18.12
CA ARG A 367 10.54 1.97 17.95
C ARG A 367 11.42 2.84 18.84
N GLY A 368 10.96 4.03 19.20
CA GLY A 368 11.61 4.95 20.15
C GLY A 368 11.20 4.75 21.61
N ARG A 369 10.25 3.85 21.89
CA ARG A 369 9.65 3.60 23.22
C ARG A 369 9.06 4.86 23.88
N LEU A 370 8.49 5.74 23.06
CA LEU A 370 7.90 7.01 23.47
C LEU A 370 6.42 6.81 23.82
N LEU A 371 6.17 6.22 24.99
CA LEU A 371 4.81 5.81 25.41
C LEU A 371 3.86 7.00 25.54
N ASP A 372 4.30 8.06 26.20
CA ASP A 372 3.47 9.23 26.49
C ASP A 372 3.14 9.99 25.20
N GLU A 373 4.14 10.18 24.33
CA GLU A 373 3.97 10.79 23.02
C GLU A 373 3.06 9.93 22.13
N GLY A 374 3.23 8.61 22.14
CA GLY A 374 2.38 7.69 21.37
C GLY A 374 0.91 7.76 21.81
N ARG A 375 0.64 7.79 23.12
CA ARG A 375 -0.73 8.01 23.66
C ARG A 375 -1.29 9.37 23.27
N ALA A 376 -0.47 10.42 23.35
CA ALA A 376 -0.89 11.76 22.95
C ALA A 376 -1.26 11.82 21.47
N LEU A 377 -0.45 11.21 20.59
CA LEU A 377 -0.70 11.15 19.14
C LEU A 377 -1.92 10.30 18.79
N TYR A 378 -2.13 9.17 19.47
CA TYR A 378 -3.32 8.35 19.27
C TYR A 378 -4.60 9.12 19.66
N ASN A 379 -4.57 9.82 20.79
CA ASN A 379 -5.68 10.67 21.21
C ASN A 379 -5.93 11.85 20.25
N LEU A 380 -4.85 12.50 19.78
CA LEU A 380 -4.90 13.57 18.79
C LEU A 380 -5.60 13.09 17.49
N MET A 381 -5.22 11.90 17.02
CA MET A 381 -5.81 11.29 15.82
C MET A 381 -7.32 11.09 15.95
N VAL A 382 -7.76 10.48 17.05
CA VAL A 382 -9.17 10.12 17.26
C VAL A 382 -10.03 11.34 17.57
N ARG A 383 -9.56 12.23 18.44
CA ARG A 383 -10.36 13.36 18.95
C ARG A 383 -10.34 14.57 18.03
N ASP A 384 -9.16 14.98 17.59
CA ASP A 384 -9.01 16.26 16.88
C ASP A 384 -9.08 16.07 15.36
N TYR A 385 -8.49 15.00 14.83
CA TYR A 385 -8.56 14.67 13.40
C TYR A 385 -9.77 13.81 13.02
N CYS A 386 -10.50 13.28 14.01
CA CYS A 386 -11.68 12.42 13.79
C CYS A 386 -11.37 11.22 12.87
N ILE A 387 -10.14 10.70 12.95
CA ILE A 387 -9.71 9.54 12.16
C ILE A 387 -10.04 8.29 12.98
N ASN A 388 -10.86 7.41 12.40
CA ASN A 388 -11.16 6.12 13.00
C ASN A 388 -9.92 5.21 12.94
N PRO A 389 -9.50 4.63 14.07
CA PRO A 389 -8.36 3.72 14.10
C PRO A 389 -8.56 2.52 13.17
N THR A 390 -7.60 2.30 12.28
CA THR A 390 -7.50 1.09 11.45
C THR A 390 -6.68 0.02 12.18
N VAL A 391 -6.67 -1.21 11.65
CA VAL A 391 -5.89 -2.33 12.22
C VAL A 391 -4.41 -1.95 12.40
N GLN A 392 -3.81 -1.24 11.43
CA GLN A 392 -2.41 -0.80 11.51
C GLN A 392 -2.14 0.16 12.69
N HIS A 393 -3.11 1.02 13.05
CA HIS A 393 -2.96 1.90 14.21
C HIS A 393 -2.93 1.09 15.50
N TYR A 394 -3.81 0.09 15.61
CA TYR A 394 -3.84 -0.82 16.75
C TYR A 394 -2.55 -1.66 16.81
N THR A 395 -2.06 -2.18 15.68
CA THR A 395 -0.77 -2.88 15.63
C THR A 395 0.37 -2.03 16.20
N CYS A 396 0.50 -0.77 15.77
CA CYS A 396 1.52 0.14 16.29
C CYS A 396 1.35 0.44 17.79
N MET A 397 0.13 0.58 18.28
CA MET A 397 -0.13 0.83 19.71
C MET A 397 0.12 -0.40 20.58
N VAL A 398 -0.27 -1.59 20.13
CA VAL A 398 0.01 -2.86 20.82
C VAL A 398 1.53 -3.09 20.88
N ASP A 399 2.23 -2.84 19.77
CA ASP A 399 3.68 -2.92 19.70
C ASP A 399 4.37 -1.91 20.65
N LEU A 400 3.88 -0.66 20.70
CA LEU A 400 4.38 0.35 21.64
C LEU A 400 4.16 -0.05 23.11
N LEU A 401 2.93 -0.44 23.47
CA LEU A 401 2.59 -0.86 24.83
C LEU A 401 3.42 -2.08 25.24
N GLY A 402 3.55 -3.03 24.34
CA GLY A 402 4.36 -4.23 24.49
C GLY A 402 5.84 -3.93 24.71
N HIS A 403 6.48 -3.09 23.90
CA HIS A 403 7.87 -2.66 24.11
C HIS A 403 8.09 -1.89 25.42
N CYS A 404 7.05 -1.27 25.98
CA CYS A 404 7.05 -0.59 27.27
C CYS A 404 6.64 -1.51 28.45
N GLY A 405 6.38 -2.79 28.21
CA GLY A 405 6.03 -3.78 29.24
C GLY A 405 4.58 -3.71 29.73
N GLN A 406 3.72 -2.94 29.08
CA GLN A 406 2.31 -2.78 29.42
C GLN A 406 1.45 -3.85 28.72
N LEU A 407 1.73 -5.14 28.98
CA LEU A 407 1.10 -6.26 28.27
C LEU A 407 -0.42 -6.37 28.52
N ASP A 408 -0.86 -6.14 29.76
CA ASP A 408 -2.29 -6.21 30.10
C ASP A 408 -3.09 -5.13 29.36
N GLU A 409 -2.56 -3.91 29.30
CA GLU A 409 -3.17 -2.82 28.55
C GLU A 409 -3.14 -3.08 27.03
N ALA A 410 -2.06 -3.69 26.52
CA ALA A 410 -1.98 -4.09 25.13
C ALA A 410 -3.09 -5.11 24.79
N TYR A 411 -3.31 -6.09 25.66
CA TYR A 411 -4.38 -7.07 25.49
C TYR A 411 -5.78 -6.46 25.61
N ASP A 412 -5.99 -5.57 26.58
CA ASP A 412 -7.26 -4.85 26.72
C ASP A 412 -7.57 -3.98 25.50
N LEU A 413 -6.56 -3.34 24.90
CA LEU A 413 -6.72 -2.59 23.66
C LEU A 413 -7.20 -3.48 22.51
N ILE A 414 -6.65 -4.69 22.37
CA ILE A 414 -7.08 -5.66 21.36
C ILE A 414 -8.55 -6.04 21.53
N ARG A 415 -8.98 -6.26 22.78
CA ARG A 415 -10.38 -6.62 23.10
C ARG A 415 -11.37 -5.49 22.79
N GLN A 416 -10.90 -4.24 22.84
CA GLN A 416 -11.71 -3.04 22.59
C GLN A 416 -11.70 -2.57 21.13
N MET A 417 -10.98 -3.28 20.24
CA MET A 417 -10.87 -2.89 18.83
C MET A 417 -12.25 -2.83 18.15
N SER A 418 -12.48 -1.74 17.42
CA SER A 418 -13.66 -1.55 16.58
C SER A 418 -13.61 -2.32 15.25
N VAL A 419 -12.49 -2.98 14.97
CA VAL A 419 -12.19 -3.75 13.75
C VAL A 419 -11.64 -5.11 14.15
N MET A 420 -11.81 -6.12 13.31
CA MET A 420 -11.26 -7.45 13.59
C MET A 420 -9.72 -7.38 13.64
N PRO A 421 -9.09 -7.89 14.71
CA PRO A 421 -7.64 -8.00 14.78
C PRO A 421 -7.09 -8.94 13.71
N ASP A 422 -5.99 -8.55 13.07
CA ASP A 422 -5.28 -9.37 12.09
C ASP A 422 -4.04 -10.04 12.68
N SER A 423 -3.28 -10.76 11.86
CA SER A 423 -2.04 -11.41 12.24
C SER A 423 -0.96 -10.43 12.71
N GLY A 424 -0.95 -9.20 12.18
CA GLY A 424 -0.04 -8.15 12.62
C GLY A 424 -0.25 -7.76 14.07
N VAL A 425 -1.50 -7.60 14.51
CA VAL A 425 -1.84 -7.26 15.90
C VAL A 425 -1.44 -8.36 16.88
N TRP A 426 -1.84 -9.61 16.60
CA TRP A 426 -1.50 -10.74 17.46
C TRP A 426 -0.01 -11.06 17.44
N GLY A 427 0.66 -10.89 16.31
CA GLY A 427 2.11 -11.03 16.17
C GLY A 427 2.88 -9.99 17.00
N ALA A 428 2.41 -8.74 17.05
CA ALA A 428 2.98 -7.71 17.92
C ALA A 428 2.86 -8.08 19.41
N LEU A 429 1.70 -8.59 19.83
CA LEU A 429 1.50 -9.07 21.20
C LEU A 429 2.40 -10.27 21.51
N LEU A 430 2.47 -11.26 20.63
CA LEU A 430 3.29 -12.46 20.80
C LEU A 430 4.77 -12.11 20.95
N ASN A 431 5.29 -11.22 20.11
CA ASN A 431 6.67 -10.73 20.20
C ASN A 431 6.94 -10.02 21.54
N SER A 432 5.99 -9.20 22.00
CA SER A 432 6.10 -8.51 23.29
C SER A 432 6.09 -9.48 24.47
N CYS A 433 5.24 -10.52 24.40
CA CYS A 433 5.19 -11.58 25.39
C CYS A 433 6.48 -12.39 25.44
N LYS A 434 7.12 -12.65 24.29
CA LYS A 434 8.46 -13.24 24.22
C LYS A 434 9.49 -12.39 24.97
N THR A 435 9.51 -11.08 24.72
CA THR A 435 10.48 -10.15 25.34
C THR A 435 10.33 -10.06 26.86
N HIS A 436 9.10 -10.13 27.38
CA HIS A 436 8.83 -10.01 28.82
C HIS A 436 8.56 -11.36 29.52
N GLY A 437 8.68 -12.48 28.80
CA GLY A 437 8.51 -13.82 29.35
C GLY A 437 7.07 -14.20 29.77
N ASN A 438 6.03 -13.52 29.24
CA ASN A 438 4.64 -13.84 29.57
C ASN A 438 4.12 -15.00 28.70
N VAL A 439 4.25 -16.22 29.21
CA VAL A 439 3.89 -17.44 28.46
C VAL A 439 2.38 -17.57 28.23
N GLU A 440 1.55 -17.16 29.20
CA GLU A 440 0.09 -17.31 29.12
C GLU A 440 -0.52 -16.45 27.99
N LEU A 441 -0.13 -15.17 27.92
CA LEU A 441 -0.58 -14.30 26.82
C LEU A 441 0.03 -14.71 25.48
N ALA A 442 1.24 -15.28 25.47
CA ALA A 442 1.85 -15.82 24.25
C ALA A 442 1.10 -17.03 23.69
N GLU A 443 0.64 -17.95 24.56
CA GLU A 443 -0.20 -19.09 24.16
C GLU A 443 -1.49 -18.60 23.48
N LEU A 444 -2.18 -17.65 24.12
CA LEU A 444 -3.40 -17.06 23.57
C LEU A 444 -3.17 -16.35 22.22
N ALA A 445 -2.10 -15.55 22.12
CA ALA A 445 -1.76 -14.86 20.88
C ALA A 445 -1.46 -15.86 19.75
N LEU A 446 -0.78 -16.97 20.06
CA LEU A 446 -0.50 -18.02 19.08
C LEU A 446 -1.79 -18.71 18.60
N GLU A 447 -2.71 -19.06 19.51
CA GLU A 447 -3.98 -19.70 19.11
C GLU A 447 -4.71 -18.84 18.08
N LYS A 448 -4.76 -17.53 18.30
CA LYS A 448 -5.36 -16.58 17.37
C LYS A 448 -4.57 -16.45 16.06
N LEU A 449 -3.25 -16.49 16.11
CA LEU A 449 -2.42 -16.51 14.90
C LEU A 449 -2.61 -17.78 14.08
N ILE A 450 -2.79 -18.95 14.71
CA ILE A 450 -3.04 -20.21 14.00
C ILE A 450 -4.41 -20.19 13.31
N GLU A 451 -5.42 -19.56 13.92
CA GLU A 451 -6.74 -19.36 13.29
C GLU A 451 -6.64 -18.49 12.02
N LEU A 452 -5.77 -17.48 12.03
CA LEU A 452 -5.62 -16.50 10.94
C LEU A 452 -4.65 -16.97 9.85
N GLU A 453 -3.52 -17.57 10.24
CA GLU A 453 -2.40 -17.94 9.40
C GLU A 453 -1.88 -19.34 9.80
N PRO A 454 -2.63 -20.41 9.47
CA PRO A 454 -2.31 -21.76 9.94
C PRO A 454 -0.96 -22.28 9.46
N ASP A 455 -0.47 -21.75 8.34
CA ASP A 455 0.73 -22.21 7.64
C ASP A 455 2.01 -21.43 8.01
N ASP A 456 1.92 -20.37 8.82
CA ASP A 456 3.11 -19.59 9.20
C ASP A 456 3.93 -20.31 10.26
N SER A 457 5.04 -20.92 9.83
CA SER A 457 6.01 -21.60 10.69
C SER A 457 6.62 -20.70 11.78
N GLY A 458 6.68 -19.38 11.58
CA GLY A 458 7.33 -18.46 12.51
C GLY A 458 6.66 -18.42 13.89
N ASN A 459 5.32 -18.40 13.89
CA ASN A 459 4.52 -18.29 15.12
C ASN A 459 4.71 -19.51 16.03
N TYR A 460 4.71 -20.72 15.46
CA TYR A 460 4.96 -21.96 16.21
C TYR A 460 6.37 -22.01 16.82
N VAL A 461 7.37 -21.56 16.07
CA VAL A 461 8.78 -21.54 16.52
C VAL A 461 8.96 -20.58 17.69
N ILE A 462 8.29 -19.42 17.68
CA ILE A 462 8.38 -18.45 18.79
C ILE A 462 7.86 -19.07 20.10
N LEU A 463 6.67 -19.68 20.11
CA LEU A 463 6.13 -20.27 21.33
C LEU A 463 6.92 -21.51 21.77
N ALA A 464 7.39 -22.34 20.84
CA ALA A 464 8.23 -23.50 21.17
C ALA A 464 9.53 -23.06 21.89
N ASN A 465 10.12 -21.94 21.48
CA ASN A 465 11.29 -21.38 22.16
C ASN A 465 10.95 -20.87 23.57
N MET A 466 9.80 -20.20 23.74
CA MET A 466 9.35 -19.76 25.08
C MET A 466 9.09 -20.95 26.03
N TYR A 467 8.51 -22.04 25.52
CA TYR A 467 8.34 -23.28 26.28
C TYR A 467 9.68 -23.92 26.66
N ALA A 468 10.64 -23.98 25.75
CA ALA A 468 11.97 -24.48 26.03
C ALA A 468 12.65 -23.67 27.14
N GLN A 469 12.61 -22.33 27.06
CA GLN A 469 13.15 -21.42 28.08
C GLN A 469 12.48 -21.60 29.45
N SER A 470 11.19 -21.94 29.47
CA SER A 470 10.42 -22.18 30.70
C SER A 470 10.47 -23.63 31.19
N GLY A 471 11.26 -24.51 30.55
CA GLY A 471 11.35 -25.93 30.89
C GLY A 471 10.09 -26.77 30.58
N LYS A 472 9.14 -26.23 29.83
CA LYS A 472 7.86 -26.89 29.44
C LYS A 472 8.06 -27.81 28.22
N TRP A 473 8.88 -28.84 28.35
CA TRP A 473 9.29 -29.72 27.23
C TRP A 473 8.14 -30.47 26.55
N GLU A 474 7.11 -30.87 27.29
CA GLU A 474 5.92 -31.49 26.70
C GLU A 474 5.21 -30.56 25.71
N GLY A 475 5.17 -29.25 26.01
CA GLY A 475 4.60 -28.24 25.11
C GLY A 475 5.41 -28.10 23.82
N VAL A 476 6.75 -28.14 23.92
CA VAL A 476 7.65 -28.13 22.76
C VAL A 476 7.38 -29.34 21.86
N ALA A 477 7.30 -30.54 22.44
CA ALA A 477 7.02 -31.76 21.69
C ALA A 477 5.66 -31.71 20.97
N ARG A 478 4.61 -31.23 21.66
CA ARG A 478 3.28 -31.05 21.05
C ARG A 478 3.28 -30.08 19.88
N LEU A 479 3.92 -28.92 20.01
CA LEU A 479 4.01 -27.93 18.93
C LEU A 479 4.79 -28.47 17.72
N ARG A 480 5.88 -29.19 17.95
CA ARG A 480 6.66 -29.81 16.87
C ARG A 480 5.85 -30.88 16.13
N GLN A 481 5.13 -31.73 16.86
CA GLN A 481 4.26 -32.72 16.25
C GLN A 481 3.16 -32.05 15.41
N LEU A 482 2.54 -30.98 15.92
CA LEU A 482 1.54 -30.21 15.18
C LEU A 482 2.10 -29.61 13.88
N MET A 483 3.35 -29.13 13.89
CA MET A 483 4.01 -28.64 12.66
C MET A 483 4.22 -29.77 11.65
N ILE A 484 4.62 -30.97 12.11
CA ILE A 484 4.80 -32.15 11.24
C ILE A 484 3.47 -32.60 10.65
N ASP A 485 2.43 -32.72 11.47
CA ASP A 485 1.09 -33.19 11.07
C ASP A 485 0.47 -32.25 10.02
N LYS A 486 0.72 -30.94 10.14
CA LYS A 486 0.28 -29.93 9.17
C LYS A 486 1.21 -29.77 7.96
N GLY A 487 2.35 -30.46 7.92
CA GLY A 487 3.34 -30.32 6.85
C GLY A 487 4.01 -28.94 6.79
N ILE A 488 4.02 -28.21 7.90
CA ILE A 488 4.58 -26.85 7.98
C ILE A 488 6.10 -26.93 7.94
N LYS A 489 6.70 -26.31 6.93
CA LYS A 489 8.15 -26.23 6.79
C LYS A 489 8.67 -24.93 7.37
N LYS A 490 9.77 -25.02 8.11
CA LYS A 490 10.48 -23.84 8.63
C LYS A 490 10.95 -22.97 7.47
N ASN A 491 10.68 -21.67 7.55
CA ASN A 491 11.24 -20.70 6.61
C ASN A 491 12.78 -20.73 6.65
N ILE A 492 13.38 -20.81 5.47
CA ILE A 492 14.85 -20.82 5.35
C ILE A 492 15.34 -19.39 5.60
N ALA A 493 16.21 -19.23 6.60
CA ALA A 493 16.87 -17.97 6.88
C ALA A 493 17.88 -17.66 5.78
N CYS A 494 17.74 -16.50 5.17
CA CYS A 494 18.65 -16.00 4.14
C CYS A 494 19.03 -14.55 4.45
N SER A 495 20.30 -14.23 4.23
CA SER A 495 20.82 -12.88 4.36
C SER A 495 21.49 -12.46 3.05
N TRP A 496 21.26 -11.21 2.64
CA TRP A 496 21.86 -10.63 1.44
C TRP A 496 22.78 -9.47 1.80
N ILE A 497 23.86 -9.34 1.05
CA ILE A 497 24.79 -8.21 1.13
C ILE A 497 25.16 -7.72 -0.28
N GLU A 498 25.26 -6.41 -0.43
CA GLU A 498 25.73 -5.76 -1.65
C GLU A 498 27.24 -5.49 -1.55
N VAL A 499 28.01 -6.03 -2.50
CA VAL A 499 29.43 -5.71 -2.65
C VAL A 499 29.72 -5.43 -4.13
N LYS A 500 30.31 -4.26 -4.42
CA LYS A 500 30.66 -3.83 -5.79
C LYS A 500 29.48 -3.92 -6.77
N ASN A 501 28.29 -3.42 -6.37
CA ASN A 501 27.03 -3.47 -7.12
C ASN A 501 26.51 -4.88 -7.47
N LYS A 502 27.02 -5.93 -6.80
CA LYS A 502 26.48 -7.29 -6.92
C LYS A 502 25.89 -7.72 -5.59
N VAL A 503 24.72 -8.34 -5.65
CA VAL A 503 24.04 -8.91 -4.49
C VAL A 503 24.50 -10.35 -4.30
N TYR A 504 24.89 -10.68 -3.07
CA TYR A 504 25.28 -12.02 -2.65
C TYR A 504 24.30 -12.50 -1.58
N ALA A 505 23.78 -13.71 -1.75
CA ALA A 505 22.88 -14.35 -0.80
C ALA A 505 23.64 -15.43 -0.03
N PHE A 506 23.34 -15.56 1.26
CA PHE A 506 23.92 -16.57 2.14
C PHE A 506 22.79 -17.27 2.90
N LEU A 507 22.84 -18.59 2.93
CA LEU A 507 22.03 -19.42 3.81
C LEU A 507 22.82 -19.75 5.09
N SER A 508 22.14 -20.21 6.13
CA SER A 508 22.84 -20.73 7.32
C SER A 508 23.69 -21.94 6.94
N GLY A 509 24.97 -21.94 7.33
CA GLY A 509 25.91 -23.01 6.98
C GLY A 509 26.29 -23.06 5.48
N ASP A 510 26.05 -22.00 4.72
CA ASP A 510 26.29 -22.00 3.28
C ASP A 510 27.79 -22.10 2.94
N VAL A 511 28.13 -23.04 2.05
CA VAL A 511 29.47 -23.27 1.52
C VAL A 511 29.54 -23.15 -0.01
N SER A 512 28.42 -22.79 -0.66
CA SER A 512 28.30 -22.69 -2.11
C SER A 512 29.11 -21.53 -2.71
N HIS A 513 29.43 -20.52 -1.90
CA HIS A 513 30.21 -19.37 -2.34
C HIS A 513 31.66 -19.77 -2.69
N PRO A 514 32.23 -19.31 -3.84
CA PRO A 514 33.60 -19.69 -4.24
C PRO A 514 34.68 -19.36 -3.21
N ASN A 515 34.48 -18.31 -2.41
CA ASN A 515 35.39 -17.89 -1.34
C ASN A 515 34.97 -18.40 0.06
N SER A 516 34.17 -19.46 0.15
CA SER A 516 33.66 -19.98 1.43
C SER A 516 34.77 -20.20 2.46
N GLY A 517 35.90 -20.81 2.07
CA GLY A 517 37.05 -21.01 2.97
C GLY A 517 37.57 -19.71 3.61
N ALA A 518 37.65 -18.61 2.86
CA ALA A 518 38.08 -17.32 3.40
C ALA A 518 37.02 -16.66 4.31
N ILE A 519 35.73 -16.86 3.99
CA ILE A 519 34.62 -16.36 4.80
C ILE A 519 34.61 -17.05 6.18
N TYR A 520 34.73 -18.39 6.21
CA TYR A 520 34.79 -19.14 7.46
C TYR A 520 36.08 -18.87 8.26
N ALA A 521 37.21 -18.64 7.59
CA ALA A 521 38.43 -18.22 8.27
C ALA A 521 38.25 -16.87 8.99
N GLU A 522 37.57 -15.91 8.34
CA GLU A 522 37.25 -14.62 8.94
C GLU A 522 36.24 -14.75 10.09
N LEU A 523 35.22 -15.61 9.96
CA LEU A 523 34.30 -15.91 11.07
C LEU A 523 35.04 -16.46 12.29
N LYS A 524 35.90 -17.45 12.09
CA LYS A 524 36.71 -18.02 13.17
C LYS A 524 37.61 -16.98 13.84
N ARG A 525 38.19 -16.07 13.04
CA ARG A 525 38.99 -14.94 13.56
C ARG A 525 38.13 -14.01 14.42
N LEU A 526 36.94 -13.64 13.94
CA LEU A 526 36.01 -12.78 14.66
C LEU A 526 35.54 -13.44 15.95
N GLU A 527 35.18 -14.72 15.93
CA GLU A 527 34.77 -15.47 17.13
C GLU A 527 35.84 -15.48 18.21
N GLY A 528 37.11 -15.71 17.83
CA GLY A 528 38.23 -15.62 18.77
C GLY A 528 38.31 -14.25 19.45
N LEU A 529 38.17 -13.17 18.67
CA LEU A 529 38.20 -11.80 19.19
C LEU A 529 36.96 -11.45 20.02
N MET A 530 35.79 -11.94 19.61
CA MET A 530 34.55 -11.75 20.36
C MET A 530 34.65 -12.42 21.74
N ARG A 531 35.12 -13.67 21.80
CA ARG A 531 35.32 -14.38 23.08
C ARG A 531 36.32 -13.67 23.99
N GLN A 532 37.42 -13.16 23.44
CA GLN A 532 38.37 -12.32 24.20
C GLN A 532 37.74 -11.03 24.73
N ALA A 533 36.76 -10.49 24.01
CA ALA A 533 36.00 -9.31 24.43
C ALA A 533 34.84 -9.63 25.39
N GLY A 534 34.63 -10.90 25.76
CA GLY A 534 33.59 -11.35 26.71
C GLY A 534 32.27 -11.79 26.07
N TYR A 535 32.24 -12.04 24.76
CA TYR A 535 31.07 -12.63 24.10
C TYR A 535 30.90 -14.11 24.47
N VAL A 536 29.68 -14.47 24.86
CA VAL A 536 29.26 -15.85 25.12
C VAL A 536 28.11 -16.18 24.17
N PRO A 537 28.24 -17.21 23.31
CA PRO A 537 27.17 -17.65 22.44
C PRO A 537 25.94 -18.10 23.24
N ASP A 538 24.76 -17.61 22.86
CA ASP A 538 23.50 -18.11 23.40
C ASP A 538 23.02 -19.33 22.58
N THR A 539 23.19 -20.52 23.17
CA THR A 539 22.77 -21.79 22.57
C THR A 539 21.33 -22.18 22.94
N GLY A 540 20.62 -21.37 23.74
CA GLY A 540 19.28 -21.69 24.25
C GLY A 540 18.19 -21.83 23.17
N SER A 541 18.47 -21.39 21.94
CA SER A 541 17.59 -21.53 20.77
C SER A 541 17.93 -22.74 19.86
N VAL A 542 19.00 -23.48 20.15
CA VAL A 542 19.41 -24.67 19.41
C VAL A 542 18.91 -25.94 20.10
N PHE A 543 18.61 -26.99 19.32
CA PHE A 543 18.13 -28.27 19.83
C PHE A 543 19.04 -28.83 20.93
N HIS A 544 18.46 -29.40 22.00
CA HIS A 544 19.20 -30.05 23.08
C HIS A 544 19.84 -31.39 22.68
N ASP A 545 19.43 -31.96 21.53
CA ASP A 545 19.89 -33.28 21.04
C ASP A 545 21.22 -33.21 20.27
N VAL A 546 21.91 -32.08 20.39
CA VAL A 546 23.14 -31.70 19.67
C VAL A 546 24.17 -31.32 20.73
N GLU A 547 25.42 -31.75 20.59
CA GLU A 547 26.49 -31.41 21.55
C GLU A 547 26.68 -29.89 21.65
N GLU A 548 27.05 -29.34 22.82
CA GLU A 548 27.17 -27.88 23.02
C GLU A 548 28.14 -27.20 22.04
N ASP A 549 29.19 -27.91 21.61
CA ASP A 549 30.13 -27.43 20.59
C ASP A 549 29.46 -27.32 19.20
N GLU A 550 28.62 -28.31 18.84
CA GLU A 550 27.84 -28.29 17.60
C GLU A 550 26.73 -27.24 17.63
N LYS A 551 26.11 -26.98 18.80
CA LYS A 551 25.16 -25.87 18.97
C LYS A 551 25.83 -24.52 18.75
N THR A 552 27.05 -24.38 19.25
CA THR A 552 27.85 -23.17 19.09
C THR A 552 28.21 -22.94 17.62
N ASP A 553 28.63 -23.99 16.90
CA ASP A 553 28.95 -23.92 15.47
C ASP A 553 27.72 -23.63 14.60
N MET A 554 26.53 -24.12 14.97
CA MET A 554 25.27 -23.79 14.30
C MET A 554 24.92 -22.31 14.41
N VAL A 555 25.10 -21.71 15.58
CA VAL A 555 24.82 -20.28 15.81
C VAL A 555 25.87 -19.39 15.13
N CYS A 556 27.11 -19.85 15.10
CA CYS A 556 28.22 -19.17 14.45
C CYS A 556 28.13 -19.13 12.91
N SER A 557 27.43 -20.08 12.31
CA SER A 557 27.23 -20.20 10.86
C SER A 557 25.93 -19.57 10.35
N HIS A 558 25.25 -18.74 11.16
CA HIS A 558 24.06 -18.00 10.74
C HIS A 558 24.33 -17.10 9.52
N SER A 559 23.30 -16.95 8.68
CA SER A 559 23.40 -16.28 7.39
C SER A 559 23.89 -14.82 7.49
N GLU A 560 23.51 -14.08 8.55
CA GLU A 560 23.97 -12.72 8.82
C GLU A 560 25.47 -12.65 9.04
N ARG A 561 26.02 -13.61 9.79
CA ARG A 561 27.44 -13.65 10.12
C ARG A 561 28.27 -13.94 8.88
N LEU A 562 27.83 -14.91 8.06
CA LEU A 562 28.45 -15.21 6.77
C LEU A 562 28.46 -13.97 5.86
N ALA A 563 27.33 -13.28 5.75
CA ALA A 563 27.22 -12.05 4.97
C ALA A 563 28.15 -10.95 5.49
N ILE A 564 28.26 -10.76 6.81
CA ILE A 564 29.15 -9.77 7.43
C ILE A 564 30.62 -10.13 7.20
N ALA A 565 31.02 -11.38 7.44
CA ALA A 565 32.38 -11.85 7.19
C ALA A 565 32.78 -11.66 5.72
N PHE A 566 31.89 -12.02 4.79
CA PHE A 566 32.09 -11.75 3.36
C PHE A 566 32.23 -10.24 3.07
N GLY A 567 31.40 -9.40 3.70
CA GLY A 567 31.46 -7.95 3.58
C GLY A 567 32.79 -7.37 4.08
N LEU A 568 33.30 -7.89 5.20
CA LEU A 568 34.56 -7.46 5.80
C LEU A 568 35.77 -7.78 4.92
N ILE A 569 35.84 -9.00 4.37
CA ILE A 569 36.95 -9.41 3.49
C ILE A 569 36.88 -8.76 2.10
N SER A 570 35.68 -8.38 1.65
CA SER A 570 35.46 -7.91 0.27
C SER A 570 35.40 -6.39 0.13
N THR A 571 35.48 -5.63 1.23
CA THR A 571 35.40 -4.15 1.24
C THR A 571 36.53 -3.52 2.03
N LEU A 572 36.91 -2.30 1.65
CA LEU A 572 37.96 -1.53 2.33
C LEU A 572 37.59 -1.21 3.78
N PRO A 573 38.55 -1.20 4.74
CA PRO A 573 38.31 -0.80 6.12
C PRO A 573 37.50 0.51 6.24
N GLY A 574 36.57 0.55 7.20
CA GLY A 574 35.67 1.69 7.40
C GLY A 574 34.45 1.77 6.46
N THR A 575 34.37 0.95 5.40
CA THR A 575 33.16 0.91 4.55
C THR A 575 31.97 0.38 5.36
N ARG A 576 30.85 1.10 5.35
CA ARG A 576 29.60 0.67 5.99
C ARG A 576 29.08 -0.59 5.30
N LEU A 577 28.70 -1.59 6.08
CA LEU A 577 28.07 -2.81 5.56
C LEU A 577 26.54 -2.70 5.67
N LEU A 578 25.85 -3.08 4.59
CA LEU A 578 24.39 -3.16 4.56
C LEU A 578 23.98 -4.61 4.30
N ILE A 579 23.36 -5.22 5.29
CA ILE A 579 22.84 -6.58 5.25
C ILE A 579 21.32 -6.50 5.30
N THR A 580 20.65 -7.35 4.54
CA THR A 580 19.20 -7.54 4.62
C THR A 580 18.91 -8.99 4.95
N LYS A 581 17.88 -9.26 5.75
CA LYS A 581 17.45 -10.59 6.16
C LYS A 581 15.95 -10.73 5.94
N ASN A 582 15.51 -11.90 5.47
CA ASN A 582 14.09 -12.18 5.23
C ASN A 582 13.30 -12.50 6.50
N LEU A 583 14.01 -12.81 7.59
CA LEU A 583 13.46 -13.10 8.90
C LEU A 583 13.97 -12.08 9.92
N ARG A 584 13.32 -12.07 11.07
CA ARG A 584 13.82 -11.36 12.24
C ARG A 584 15.20 -11.92 12.63
N ILE A 585 16.15 -11.05 12.97
CA ILE A 585 17.48 -11.45 13.45
C ILE A 585 17.28 -12.29 14.73
N CYS A 586 18.20 -13.19 15.08
CA CYS A 586 18.16 -13.84 16.40
C CYS A 586 18.90 -13.00 17.45
N GLU A 587 18.57 -13.18 18.72
CA GLU A 587 19.16 -12.41 19.82
C GLU A 587 20.68 -12.55 19.88
N ASP A 588 21.17 -13.78 19.74
CA ASP A 588 22.60 -14.05 19.70
C ASP A 588 23.31 -13.31 18.55
N CYS A 589 22.77 -13.36 17.32
CA CYS A 589 23.37 -12.64 16.20
C CYS A 589 23.33 -11.14 16.41
N HIS A 590 22.24 -10.61 17.00
CA HIS A 590 22.17 -9.20 17.34
C HIS A 590 23.30 -8.79 18.32
N VAL A 591 23.55 -9.60 19.36
CA VAL A 591 24.67 -9.39 20.29
C VAL A 591 26.02 -9.52 19.59
N ALA A 592 26.23 -10.57 18.81
CA ALA A 592 27.49 -10.78 18.09
C ALA A 592 27.82 -9.63 17.14
N ILE A 593 26.84 -9.09 16.42
CA ILE A 593 27.04 -7.97 15.49
C ILE A 593 27.48 -6.70 16.22
N LYS A 594 27.04 -6.47 17.46
CA LYS A 594 27.59 -5.39 18.31
C LYS A 594 29.07 -5.60 18.55
N PHE A 595 29.48 -6.79 18.98
CA PHE A 595 30.90 -7.09 19.18
C PHE A 595 31.70 -6.93 17.89
N ILE A 596 31.20 -7.45 16.77
CA ILE A 596 31.86 -7.31 15.46
C ILE A 596 32.00 -5.82 15.10
N SER A 597 30.96 -5.01 15.25
CA SER A 597 31.01 -3.57 14.97
C SER A 597 32.05 -2.85 15.84
N LYS A 598 32.17 -3.23 17.13
CA LYS A 598 33.18 -2.68 18.04
C LYS A 598 34.60 -3.10 17.66
N ILE A 599 34.82 -4.40 17.40
CA ILE A 599 36.13 -5.00 17.10
C ILE A 599 36.67 -4.49 15.76
N THR A 600 35.81 -4.39 14.76
CA THR A 600 36.20 -4.02 13.40
C THR A 600 36.13 -2.51 13.15
N GLU A 601 35.64 -1.74 14.13
CA GLU A 601 35.36 -0.30 14.02
C GLU A 601 34.51 0.05 12.79
N ARG A 602 33.60 -0.85 12.41
CA ARG A 602 32.72 -0.70 11.25
C ARG A 602 31.30 -0.35 11.66
N GLU A 603 30.68 0.54 10.90
CA GLU A 603 29.23 0.69 10.91
C GLU A 603 28.60 -0.47 10.14
N ILE A 604 27.76 -1.25 10.83
CA ILE A 604 27.03 -2.38 10.23
C ILE A 604 25.55 -2.05 10.34
N THR A 605 24.83 -2.10 9.23
CA THR A 605 23.38 -1.93 9.22
C THR A 605 22.74 -3.22 8.75
N VAL A 606 21.80 -3.73 9.56
CA VAL A 606 21.05 -4.93 9.21
C VAL A 606 19.58 -4.57 9.14
N ARG A 607 18.95 -4.82 7.99
CA ARG A 607 17.50 -4.78 7.82
C ARG A 607 16.94 -6.17 8.13
N ASP A 608 16.04 -6.27 9.11
CA ASP A 608 15.17 -7.44 9.24
C ASP A 608 13.82 -7.19 8.55
N VAL A 609 12.79 -7.99 8.84
CA VAL A 609 11.47 -7.95 8.17
C VAL A 609 10.96 -6.51 7.98
N ASN A 610 11.04 -5.66 9.02
CA ASN A 610 10.47 -4.31 8.98
C ASN A 610 11.28 -3.23 9.72
N ARG A 611 12.49 -3.53 10.20
CA ARG A 611 13.30 -2.58 10.97
C ARG A 611 14.76 -2.59 10.54
N TYR A 612 15.40 -1.43 10.66
CA TYR A 612 16.84 -1.28 10.57
C TYR A 612 17.50 -1.26 11.94
N HIS A 613 18.50 -2.12 12.09
CA HIS A 613 19.43 -2.15 13.22
C HIS A 613 20.73 -1.48 12.77
N HIS A 614 21.07 -0.35 13.38
CA HIS A 614 22.32 0.36 13.13
C HIS A 614 23.31 0.06 14.24
N PHE A 615 24.30 -0.77 13.94
CA PHE A 615 25.37 -1.13 14.85
C PHE A 615 26.57 -0.22 14.63
N LYS A 616 26.96 0.46 15.70
CA LYS A 616 28.13 1.35 15.70
C LYS A 616 28.79 1.33 17.07
N HIS A 617 30.10 1.09 17.11
CA HIS A 617 30.91 1.04 18.33
C HIS A 617 30.36 0.10 19.43
N GLY A 618 29.73 -1.00 19.03
CA GLY A 618 29.17 -1.97 19.98
C GLY A 618 27.77 -1.65 20.51
N VAL A 619 27.12 -0.61 19.99
CA VAL A 619 25.74 -0.25 20.35
C VAL A 619 24.85 -0.42 19.12
N CYS A 620 23.61 -0.88 19.34
CA CYS A 620 22.57 -0.90 18.30
C CYS A 620 21.57 0.22 18.53
N SER A 621 21.07 0.84 17.45
CA SER A 621 20.01 1.86 17.50
C SER A 621 18.70 1.39 18.13
N CYS A 622 18.47 0.09 18.31
CA CYS A 622 17.25 -0.42 18.96
C CYS A 622 17.30 -0.44 20.48
N GLY A 623 18.48 -0.25 21.10
CA GLY A 623 18.63 -0.34 22.55
C GLY A 623 18.25 -1.69 23.16
N ASP A 624 18.28 -2.78 22.37
CA ASP A 624 17.87 -4.15 22.73
C ASP A 624 16.37 -4.39 22.90
N PHE A 625 15.52 -3.43 22.51
CA PHE A 625 14.06 -3.59 22.49
C PHE A 625 13.59 -3.50 21.04
N TRP A 626 13.33 -4.67 20.43
CA TRP A 626 12.93 -4.81 19.03
C TRP A 626 12.00 -5.98 18.82
#